data_AF-A0AAV2GPY3-F1
#
_entry.id   AF-A0AAV2GPY3-F1
#
_cell.length_a   1.000
_cell.length_b   1.000
_cell.length_c   1.000
_cell.angle_alpha   90.00
_cell.angle_beta   90.00
_cell.angle_gamma   90.00
#
_symmetry.space_group_name_H-M   'P 1'
#
loop_
_entity.id
_entity.type
_entity.pdbx_description
1 polymer ?
#
loop_
_entity_poly.entity_id
_entity_poly.type
_entity_poly.pdbx_seq_one_letter_code
_entity_poly.pdbx_strand_id
1 'polypeptide(L)'
;MGFRENAAKLDLSEILPEEVEEEVKEAAKISMGSEMDEYDMANIMELCNRALSLAEYRPQLYDYLKSRMNAVAPNLTALVGELVGARLIAQIIKSFNGLKKGQ
;
A
#
# COMPACT_ATOMS: atom_id res chain seq x y z
N MET A 1 6.98 -12.52 11.01
CA MET A 1 7.98 -12.58 12.09
C MET A 1 7.59 -11.54 13.13
N GLY A 2 7.22 -11.96 14.34
CA GLY A 2 6.99 -11.04 15.47
C GLY A 2 8.32 -10.67 16.10
N PHE A 3 8.60 -11.23 17.28
CA PHE A 3 9.89 -11.07 17.95
C PHE A 3 11.08 -11.57 17.13
N ARG A 4 12.24 -10.94 17.36
CA ARG A 4 13.53 -11.23 16.72
C ARG A 4 13.98 -12.68 16.92
N GLU A 5 13.69 -13.28 18.07
CA GLU A 5 14.00 -14.68 18.38
C GLU A 5 13.34 -15.67 17.41
N ASN A 6 12.20 -15.28 16.83
CA ASN A 6 11.49 -16.10 15.86
C ASN A 6 12.11 -16.01 14.46
N ALA A 7 13.04 -15.08 14.23
CA ALA A 7 13.66 -14.89 12.92
C ALA A 7 14.39 -16.14 12.43
N ALA A 8 15.07 -16.85 13.34
CA ALA A 8 15.80 -18.07 12.98
C ALA A 8 14.90 -19.29 12.71
N LYS A 9 13.65 -19.27 13.20
CA LYS A 9 12.72 -20.42 13.14
C LYS A 9 11.76 -20.36 11.96
N LEU A 10 11.52 -19.17 11.44
CA LEU A 10 10.55 -18.93 10.37
C LEU A 10 11.23 -18.96 9.00
N ASP A 11 10.49 -19.46 8.03
CA ASP A 11 10.82 -19.45 6.61
C ASP A 11 10.26 -18.15 5.99
N LEU A 12 11.11 -17.39 5.28
CA LEU A 12 10.76 -16.13 4.63
C LEU A 12 10.80 -16.21 3.10
N SER A 13 11.05 -17.38 2.54
CA SER A 13 11.25 -17.59 1.10
C SER A 13 10.07 -17.14 0.24
N GLU A 14 8.84 -17.11 0.79
CA GLU A 14 7.65 -16.60 0.09
C GLU A 14 7.66 -15.08 -0.14
N ILE A 15 8.37 -14.32 0.70
CA ILE A 15 8.36 -12.86 0.69
C ILE A 15 9.72 -12.23 0.40
N LEU A 16 10.82 -12.96 0.59
CA LEU A 16 12.18 -12.47 0.42
C LEU A 16 13.02 -13.45 -0.42
N PRO A 17 13.95 -12.94 -1.25
CA PRO A 17 14.99 -13.77 -1.85
C PRO A 17 15.93 -14.39 -0.81
N GLU A 18 16.52 -15.53 -1.14
CA GLU A 18 17.39 -16.32 -0.23
C GLU A 18 18.54 -15.51 0.37
N GLU A 19 19.25 -14.72 -0.44
CA GLU A 19 20.36 -13.86 0.01
C GLU A 19 19.90 -12.85 1.09
N VAL A 20 18.74 -12.21 0.88
CA VAL A 20 18.19 -11.22 1.83
C VAL A 20 17.64 -11.91 3.08
N GLU A 21 17.08 -13.11 2.94
CA GLU A 21 16.61 -13.90 4.08
C GLU A 21 17.76 -14.28 5.02
N GLU A 22 18.91 -14.72 4.48
CA GLU A 22 20.09 -15.01 5.28
C GLU A 22 20.60 -13.76 6.01
N GLU A 23 20.73 -12.63 5.31
CA GLU A 23 21.13 -11.35 5.90
C GLU A 23 20.20 -10.92 7.06
N VAL A 24 18.89 -11.06 6.88
CA VAL A 24 17.90 -10.72 7.92
C VAL A 24 18.04 -11.64 9.13
N LYS A 25 18.26 -12.95 8.92
CA LYS A 25 18.47 -13.92 10.00
C LYS A 25 19.77 -13.67 10.76
N GLU A 26 20.84 -13.27 10.08
CA GLU A 26 22.09 -12.88 10.73
C GLU A 26 21.96 -11.58 11.50
N ALA A 27 21.36 -10.55 10.89
CA ALA A 27 21.09 -9.27 11.55
C ALA A 27 20.24 -9.47 12.81
N ALA A 28 19.26 -10.37 12.78
CA ALA A 28 18.46 -10.72 13.95
C ALA A 28 19.28 -11.39 15.08
N LYS A 29 20.43 -12.01 14.82
CA LYS A 29 21.27 -12.60 15.87
C LYS A 29 22.18 -11.57 16.55
N ILE A 30 22.68 -10.61 15.80
CA ILE A 30 23.66 -9.62 16.28
C ILE A 30 23.05 -8.24 16.62
N SER A 31 21.74 -8.10 16.45
CA SER A 31 21.07 -6.80 16.60
C SER A 31 21.14 -6.26 18.02
N MET A 32 21.53 -4.99 18.14
CA MET A 32 21.60 -4.22 19.38
C MET A 32 20.27 -3.53 19.74
N GLY A 33 19.17 -3.82 19.04
CA GLY A 33 17.88 -3.22 19.35
C GLY A 33 17.31 -3.76 20.66
N SER A 34 16.53 -2.95 21.38
CA SER A 34 15.91 -3.31 22.65
C SER A 34 14.80 -4.35 22.50
N GLU A 35 14.62 -5.16 23.55
CA GLU A 35 13.46 -6.04 23.68
C GLU A 35 12.17 -5.24 23.76
N MET A 36 11.10 -5.83 23.22
CA MET A 36 9.77 -5.24 23.18
C MET A 36 8.80 -6.04 24.05
N ASP A 37 7.84 -5.37 24.65
CA ASP A 37 6.78 -6.06 25.38
C ASP A 37 5.71 -6.62 24.41
N GLU A 38 4.95 -7.62 24.88
CA GLU A 38 3.90 -8.26 24.10
C GLU A 38 2.81 -7.28 23.67
N TYR A 39 2.50 -6.29 24.51
CA TYR A 39 1.51 -5.26 24.19
C TYR A 39 1.94 -4.42 22.98
N ASP A 40 3.19 -3.96 22.97
CA ASP A 40 3.73 -3.16 21.87
C ASP A 40 3.83 -3.99 20.58
N MET A 41 4.23 -5.26 20.71
CA MET A 41 4.28 -6.19 19.57
C MET A 41 2.89 -6.41 18.96
N ALA A 42 1.84 -6.55 19.78
CA ALA A 42 0.47 -6.70 19.31
C ALA A 42 0.01 -5.47 18.52
N ASN A 43 0.31 -4.26 19.01
CA ASN A 43 -0.02 -3.01 18.32
C ASN A 43 0.70 -2.87 16.97
N ILE A 44 1.98 -3.25 16.91
CA ILE A 44 2.76 -3.24 15.66
C ILE A 44 2.16 -4.22 14.65
N MET A 45 1.86 -5.44 15.08
CA MET A 45 1.26 -6.45 14.22
C MET A 45 -0.11 -6.01 13.69
N GLU A 46 -0.93 -5.37 14.52
CA GLU A 46 -2.20 -4.81 14.08
C GLU A 46 -2.01 -3.73 13.01
N LEU A 47 -1.04 -2.83 13.20
CA LEU A 47 -0.73 -1.80 12.21
C LEU A 47 -0.23 -2.40 10.90
N CYS A 48 0.64 -3.42 10.95
CA CYS A 48 1.11 -4.15 9.77
C CYS A 48 -0.05 -4.78 9.00
N ASN A 49 -0.99 -5.42 9.69
CA ASN A 49 -2.19 -6.01 9.06
C ASN A 49 -3.07 -4.95 8.40
N ARG A 50 -3.24 -3.78 9.03
CA ARG A 50 -3.97 -2.66 8.42
C ARG A 50 -3.24 -2.09 7.20
N ALA A 51 -1.91 -2.03 7.23
CA ALA A 51 -1.13 -1.59 6.07
C ALA A 51 -1.26 -2.59 4.91
N LEU A 52 -1.23 -3.90 5.19
CA LEU A 52 -1.43 -4.95 4.20
C LEU A 52 -2.83 -4.86 3.57
N SER A 53 -3.89 -4.71 4.38
CA SER A 53 -5.25 -4.59 3.85
C SER A 53 -5.42 -3.36 2.96
N LEU A 54 -4.76 -2.24 3.29
CA LEU A 54 -4.72 -1.06 2.42
C LEU A 54 -3.95 -1.30 1.12
N ALA A 55 -2.85 -2.05 1.18
CA ALA A 55 -2.07 -2.41 0.00
C ALA A 55 -2.88 -3.33 -0.95
N GLU A 56 -3.63 -4.28 -0.40
CA GLU A 56 -4.55 -5.16 -1.14
C GLU A 56 -5.78 -4.43 -1.69
N TYR A 57 -6.26 -3.41 -0.99
CA TYR A 57 -7.40 -2.61 -1.43
C TYR A 57 -7.04 -1.65 -2.58
N ARG A 58 -5.79 -1.20 -2.66
CA ARG A 58 -5.31 -0.31 -3.73
C ARG A 58 -5.56 -0.83 -5.15
N PRO A 59 -5.21 -2.07 -5.54
CA PRO A 59 -5.50 -2.59 -6.88
C PRO A 59 -7.01 -2.71 -7.14
N GLN A 60 -7.81 -3.09 -6.14
CA GLN A 60 -9.27 -3.16 -6.29
C GLN A 60 -9.87 -1.79 -6.63
N LEU A 61 -9.41 -0.73 -5.96
CA LEU A 61 -9.78 0.64 -6.28
C LEU A 61 -9.33 1.07 -7.68
N TYR A 62 -8.14 0.62 -8.11
CA TYR A 62 -7.64 0.91 -9.44
C TYR A 62 -8.52 0.26 -10.52
N ASP A 63 -8.89 -1.01 -10.34
CA ASP A 63 -9.79 -1.73 -11.26
C ASP A 63 -11.18 -1.10 -11.30
N TYR A 64 -11.71 -0.70 -10.13
CA TYR A 64 -12.95 0.05 -10.05
C TYR A 64 -12.85 1.37 -10.83
N LEU A 65 -11.79 2.16 -10.63
CA LEU A 65 -11.58 3.41 -11.36
C LEU A 65 -11.50 3.15 -12.87
N LYS A 66 -10.81 2.08 -13.28
CA LYS A 66 -10.66 1.69 -14.68
C LYS A 66 -12.01 1.39 -15.33
N SER A 67 -12.83 0.58 -14.69
CA SER A 67 -14.18 0.25 -15.17
C SER A 67 -15.06 1.51 -15.26
N ARG A 68 -15.03 2.36 -14.23
CA ARG A 68 -15.82 3.59 -14.19
C ARG A 68 -15.36 4.61 -15.23
N MET A 69 -14.07 4.78 -15.47
CA MET A 69 -13.57 5.75 -16.44
C MET A 69 -13.90 5.33 -17.88
N ASN A 70 -13.80 4.03 -18.19
CA ASN A 70 -14.20 3.49 -19.48
C ASN A 70 -15.71 3.67 -19.75
N ALA A 71 -16.55 3.57 -18.72
CA ALA A 71 -17.99 3.81 -18.85
C ALA A 71 -18.35 5.30 -19.00
N VAL A 72 -17.63 6.20 -18.33
CA VAL A 72 -17.96 7.64 -18.29
C VAL A 72 -17.28 8.45 -19.40
N ALA A 73 -16.01 8.17 -19.68
CA ALA A 73 -15.21 8.91 -20.65
C ALA A 73 -14.28 7.97 -21.44
N PRO A 74 -14.83 7.11 -22.32
CA PRO A 74 -14.04 6.13 -23.09
C PRO A 74 -13.02 6.80 -24.01
N ASN A 75 -13.38 7.92 -24.66
CA ASN A 75 -12.48 8.63 -25.57
C ASN A 75 -11.29 9.26 -24.84
N LEU A 76 -11.55 9.84 -23.65
CA LEU A 76 -10.47 10.41 -22.84
C LEU A 76 -9.54 9.31 -22.32
N THR A 77 -10.12 8.19 -21.90
CA THR A 77 -9.36 6.99 -21.51
C THR A 77 -8.45 6.51 -22.64
N ALA A 78 -8.99 6.38 -23.85
CA ALA A 78 -8.23 5.91 -25.01
C ALA A 78 -7.05 6.84 -25.37
N LEU A 79 -7.16 8.14 -25.09
CA LEU A 79 -6.12 9.12 -25.44
C LEU A 79 -5.03 9.27 -24.38
N VAL A 80 -5.39 9.29 -23.08
CA VAL A 80 -4.44 9.63 -22.00
C VAL A 80 -4.35 8.59 -20.88
N GLY A 81 -5.17 7.53 -20.94
CA GLY A 81 -5.28 6.52 -19.89
C GLY A 81 -6.21 6.93 -18.74
N GLU A 82 -6.65 5.93 -17.98
CA GLU A 82 -7.69 6.07 -16.96
C GLU A 82 -7.26 6.97 -15.80
N LEU A 83 -6.01 6.84 -15.34
CA LEU A 83 -5.51 7.58 -14.18
C LEU A 83 -5.33 9.07 -14.48
N VAL A 84 -4.74 9.41 -15.63
CA VAL A 84 -4.54 10.80 -16.06
C VAL A 84 -5.89 11.42 -16.40
N GLY A 85 -6.76 10.70 -17.13
CA GLY A 85 -8.11 11.14 -17.43
C GLY A 85 -8.93 11.45 -16.17
N ALA A 86 -8.87 10.57 -15.16
CA ALA A 86 -9.51 10.79 -13.86
C ALA A 86 -9.06 12.08 -13.18
N ARG A 87 -7.74 12.32 -13.16
CA ARG A 87 -7.15 13.51 -12.55
C ARG A 87 -7.59 14.80 -13.26
N LEU A 88 -7.65 14.78 -14.59
CA LEU A 88 -8.11 15.92 -15.38
C LEU A 88 -9.58 16.24 -15.08
N ILE A 89 -10.46 15.24 -15.07
CA ILE A 89 -11.88 15.42 -14.72
C ILE A 89 -12.02 15.98 -13.30
N ALA A 90 -11.31 15.41 -12.33
CA ALA A 90 -11.34 15.89 -10.95
C ALA A 90 -10.90 17.35 -10.83
N GLN A 91 -9.86 17.75 -11.57
CA GLN A 91 -9.36 19.12 -11.59
C GLN A 91 -10.38 20.11 -12.19
N ILE A 92 -11.03 19.75 -13.30
CA ILE A 92 -12.06 20.58 -13.93
C ILE A 92 -13.25 20.75 -12.98
N ILE A 93 -13.72 19.67 -12.35
CA ILE A 93 -14.82 19.71 -11.37
C ILE A 93 -14.45 20.60 -10.18
N LYS A 94 -13.22 20.48 -9.67
CA LYS A 94 -12.74 21.32 -8.56
C LYS A 94 -12.76 22.80 -8.92
N SER A 95 -12.29 23.16 -10.12
CA SER A 95 -12.30 24.53 -10.62
C SER A 95 -13.73 25.06 -10.77
N PHE A 96 -14.63 24.27 -11.35
CA PHE A 96 -16.03 24.65 -11.54
C PHE A 96 -16.78 24.88 -10.22
N ASN A 97 -16.57 24.02 -9.21
CA ASN A 97 -17.16 24.19 -7.88
C ASN A 97 -16.57 25.38 -7.12
N GLY A 98 -15.29 25.72 -7.36
CA GLY A 98 -14.68 26.94 -6.84
C GLY A 98 -15.35 28.21 -7.39
N LEU A 99 -15.69 28.22 -8.68
CA LEU A 99 -16.41 29.33 -9.31
C LEU A 99 -17.84 29.50 -8.77
N LYS A 100 -18.52 28.43 -8.38
CA LYS A 100 -19.86 28.48 -7.77
C LYS A 100 -19.90 28.97 -6.32
N LYS A 101 -18.77 28.96 -5.60
CA LYS A 101 -18.68 29.49 -4.22
C LYS A 101 -18.40 31.00 -4.17
N GLY A 102 -18.08 31.61 -5.31
CA GLY A 102 -17.82 33.04 -5.45
C GLY A 102 -19.04 33.87 -5.90
N GLN A 103 -20.24 33.29 -5.92
CA GLN A 103 -21.51 33.98 -6.14
C GLN A 103 -22.42 33.80 -4.93
#